data_AF-A0A3C0NVE7-F1
#
_entry.id   AF-A0A3C0NVE7-F1
#
_cell.length_a   1.000
_cell.length_b   1.000
_cell.length_c   1.000
_cell.angle_alpha   90.00
_cell.angle_beta   90.00
_cell.angle_gamma   90.00
#
_symmetry.space_group_name_H-M   'P 1'
#
loop_
_entity.id
_entity.type
_entity.pdbx_description
1 polymer ?
#
loop_
_entity_poly.entity_id
_entity_poly.type
_entity_poly.pdbx_seq_one_letter_code
_entity_poly.pdbx_strand_id
1 'polypeptide(L)'
;IEQLHPDAANKSRLIWCANNRVKAWQDWILNNQLPTSTGKCDVPLERVGELAKKYGVSSTPTMFFADGKRMLGAQPYKEIERYLQTASVKK
;
A
#
# COMPACT_ATOMS: atom_id res chain seq x y z
N ILE A 1 3.09 -13.51 -0.37
CA ILE A 1 3.82 -12.27 0.00
C ILE A 1 4.89 -12.58 1.04
N GLU A 2 4.56 -13.14 2.20
CA GLU A 2 5.55 -13.48 3.24
C GLU A 2 6.68 -14.40 2.74
N GLN A 3 6.35 -15.40 1.90
CA GLN A 3 7.37 -16.28 1.30
C GLN A 3 8.34 -15.55 0.35
N LEU A 4 7.90 -14.45 -0.28
CA LEU A 4 8.73 -13.67 -1.22
C LEU A 4 9.44 -12.50 -0.52
N HIS A 5 8.82 -11.96 0.54
CA HIS A 5 9.28 -10.78 1.26
C HIS A 5 9.05 -10.96 2.77
N PRO A 6 9.89 -11.76 3.45
CA PRO A 6 9.67 -12.15 4.85
C PRO A 6 9.71 -10.96 5.83
N ASP A 7 10.49 -9.91 5.54
CA ASP A 7 10.62 -8.72 6.40
C ASP A 7 9.60 -7.61 6.06
N ALA A 8 8.70 -7.84 5.11
CA ALA A 8 7.76 -6.80 4.67
C ALA A 8 6.86 -6.28 5.81
N ALA A 9 6.33 -7.19 6.64
CA ALA A 9 5.46 -6.82 7.76
C ALA A 9 6.17 -5.95 8.80
N ASN A 10 7.45 -6.22 9.08
CA ASN A 10 8.25 -5.44 10.00
C ASN A 10 8.55 -4.04 9.43
N LYS A 11 8.98 -3.96 8.16
CA LYS A 11 9.20 -2.67 7.48
C LYS A 11 7.93 -1.82 7.43
N SER A 12 6.79 -2.42 7.09
CA SER A 12 5.50 -1.73 7.11
C SER A 12 5.14 -1.22 8.50
N ARG A 13 5.42 -1.97 9.57
CA ARG A 13 5.22 -1.53 10.95
C ARG A 13 6.11 -0.34 11.31
N LEU A 14 7.40 -0.39 11.00
CA LEU A 14 8.34 0.70 11.27
C LEU A 14 7.89 2.00 10.59
N ILE A 15 7.50 1.91 9.31
CA ILE A 15 7.00 3.06 8.54
C ILE A 15 5.68 3.58 9.13
N TRP A 16 4.75 2.67 9.47
CA TRP A 16 3.44 3.05 10.01
C TRP A 16 3.54 3.72 11.39
N CYS A 17 4.50 3.30 12.21
CA CYS A 17 4.70 3.85 13.54
C CYS A 17 5.61 5.08 13.59
N ALA A 18 6.13 5.55 12.45
CA ALA A 18 6.93 6.75 12.41
C ALA A 18 6.10 8.01 12.74
N ASN A 19 6.71 8.98 13.42
CA ASN A 19 6.10 10.29 13.72
C ASN A 19 5.59 10.98 12.44
N ASN A 20 6.35 10.87 11.34
CA ASN A 20 5.93 11.30 10.01
C ASN A 20 5.95 10.10 9.06
N ARG A 21 4.77 9.48 8.88
CA ARG A 21 4.58 8.29 8.02
C ARG A 21 4.93 8.55 6.56
N VAL A 22 4.58 9.74 6.04
CA VAL A 22 4.84 10.10 4.63
C VAL A 22 6.33 10.18 4.38
N LYS A 23 7.07 10.89 5.24
CA LYS A 23 8.53 10.99 5.13
C LYS A 23 9.20 9.63 5.29
N ALA A 24 8.80 8.84 6.30
CA ALA A 24 9.33 7.51 6.54
C ALA A 24 9.16 6.58 5.34
N TRP A 25 8.01 6.64 4.68
CA TRP A 25 7.77 5.87 3.47
C TRP A 25 8.64 6.36 2.31
N GLN A 26 8.71 7.67 2.07
CA GLN A 26 9.55 8.26 1.01
C GLN A 26 11.05 7.94 1.20
N ASP A 27 11.56 8.09 2.42
CA ASP A 27 12.94 7.74 2.77
C ASP A 27 13.22 6.25 2.49
N TRP A 28 12.27 5.37 2.82
CA TRP A 28 12.41 3.95 2.53
C TRP A 28 12.42 3.66 1.03
N ILE A 29 11.41 4.14 0.29
CA ILE A 29 11.22 3.78 -1.13
C ILE A 29 12.21 4.47 -2.07
N LEU A 30 12.73 5.65 -1.72
CA LEU A 30 13.66 6.42 -2.57
C LEU A 30 15.11 6.29 -2.13
N ASN A 31 15.36 6.21 -0.82
CA ASN A 31 16.70 6.30 -0.24
C ASN A 31 17.12 5.02 0.50
N ASN A 32 16.28 3.98 0.51
CA ASN A 32 16.52 2.73 1.23
C ASN A 32 16.78 2.94 2.74
N GLN A 33 16.17 3.99 3.33
CA GLN A 33 16.35 4.38 4.72
C GLN A 33 15.10 4.06 5.54
N LEU A 34 15.20 3.11 6.46
CA LEU A 34 14.12 2.78 7.38
C LEU A 34 14.13 3.69 8.62
N PRO A 35 12.96 3.93 9.23
CA PRO A 35 12.89 4.59 10.54
C PRO A 35 13.67 3.82 11.60
N THR A 36 14.41 4.54 12.45
CA THR A 36 15.12 3.98 13.61
C THR A 36 14.21 3.77 14.83
N SER A 37 12.95 4.21 14.76
CA SER A 37 11.97 4.03 15.82
C SER A 37 11.71 2.55 16.10
N THR A 38 11.39 2.20 17.35
CA THR A 38 11.16 0.80 17.77
C THR A 38 9.88 0.16 17.21
N GLY A 39 9.07 0.88 16.43
CA GLY A 39 7.86 0.34 15.80
C GLY A 39 6.73 -0.01 16.77
N LYS A 40 6.72 0.59 17.98
CA LYS A 40 5.71 0.32 19.02
C LYS A 40 4.50 1.23 18.86
N CYS A 41 3.54 0.82 18.03
CA CYS A 41 2.23 1.43 17.91
C CYS A 41 1.22 0.42 17.35
N ASP A 42 -0.07 0.74 17.41
CA ASP A 42 -1.10 -0.07 16.76
C ASP A 42 -1.04 0.11 15.24
N VAL A 43 -0.93 -1.01 14.51
CA VAL A 43 -0.86 -1.04 13.05
C VAL A 43 -1.96 -1.93 12.47
N PRO A 44 -2.69 -1.51 11.43
CA PRO A 44 -3.80 -2.28 10.88
C PRO A 44 -3.36 -3.37 9.88
N LEU A 45 -2.14 -3.91 10.00
CA LEU A 45 -1.56 -4.80 8.98
C LEU A 45 -2.39 -6.07 8.78
N GLU A 46 -2.82 -6.69 9.87
CA GLU A 46 -3.67 -7.90 9.82
C GLU A 46 -5.02 -7.59 9.18
N ARG A 47 -5.71 -6.54 9.66
CA ARG A 47 -7.00 -6.09 9.11
C ARG A 47 -6.93 -5.77 7.61
N VAL A 48 -5.87 -5.10 7.17
CA VAL A 48 -5.65 -4.81 5.74
C VAL A 48 -5.37 -6.09 4.95
N GLY A 49 -4.60 -7.02 5.53
CA GLY A 49 -4.34 -8.33 4.93
C GLY A 49 -5.60 -9.20 4.78
N GLU A 50 -6.46 -9.21 5.79
CA GLU A 50 -7.77 -9.88 5.73
C GLU A 50 -8.69 -9.27 4.68
N LEU A 51 -8.72 -7.93 4.59
CA LEU A 51 -9.47 -7.21 3.57
C LEU A 51 -8.97 -7.62 2.18
N ALA A 52 -7.65 -7.63 1.97
CA ALA A 52 -7.03 -8.05 0.72
C ALA A 52 -7.42 -9.50 0.34
N LYS A 53 -7.40 -10.44 1.30
CA LYS A 53 -7.86 -11.82 1.09
C LYS A 53 -9.34 -11.87 0.71
N LYS A 54 -10.20 -11.14 1.42
CA LYS A 54 -11.66 -11.08 1.16
C LYS A 54 -11.98 -10.58 -0.26
N TYR A 55 -11.22 -9.61 -0.77
CA TYR A 55 -11.41 -9.07 -2.11
C TYR A 55 -10.58 -9.79 -3.20
N GLY A 56 -9.89 -10.89 -2.85
CA GLY A 56 -9.13 -11.71 -3.79
C GLY A 56 -7.91 -10.98 -4.38
N VAL A 57 -7.24 -10.14 -3.60
CA VAL A 57 -5.99 -9.48 -4.02
C VAL A 57 -4.88 -10.52 -4.08
N SER A 58 -4.36 -10.79 -5.28
CA SER A 58 -3.30 -11.78 -5.53
C SER A 58 -2.00 -11.18 -6.04
N SER A 59 -1.98 -9.89 -6.40
CA SER A 59 -0.79 -9.20 -6.91
C SER A 59 -0.65 -7.79 -6.32
N THR A 60 0.58 -7.28 -6.28
CA THR A 60 0.90 -5.93 -5.81
C THR A 60 1.63 -5.14 -6.91
N PRO A 61 1.30 -3.86 -7.15
CA PRO A 61 0.16 -3.13 -6.57
C PRO A 61 -1.18 -3.66 -7.11
N THR A 62 -2.23 -3.55 -6.30
CA THR A 62 -3.63 -3.68 -6.74
C THR A 62 -4.35 -2.41 -6.31
N MET A 63 -5.07 -1.77 -7.23
CA MET A 63 -5.81 -0.54 -6.98
C MET A 63 -7.32 -0.79 -7.08
N PHE A 64 -8.07 -0.18 -6.19
CA PHE A 64 -9.53 -0.14 -6.20
C PHE A 64 -9.97 1.30 -6.44
N PHE A 65 -10.84 1.52 -7.43
CA PHE A 65 -11.37 2.83 -7.78
C PHE A 65 -12.71 3.09 -7.08
N ALA A 66 -13.12 4.36 -7.02
CA ALA A 66 -14.34 4.78 -6.34
C ALA A 66 -15.63 4.16 -6.94
N ASP A 67 -15.60 3.76 -8.21
CA ASP A 67 -16.69 3.06 -8.90
C ASP A 67 -16.68 1.54 -8.68
N GLY A 68 -15.81 1.03 -7.81
CA GLY A 68 -15.67 -0.39 -7.48
C GLY A 68 -14.82 -1.20 -8.46
N LYS A 69 -14.34 -0.59 -9.57
CA LYS A 69 -13.41 -1.26 -10.47
C LYS A 69 -12.07 -1.51 -9.79
N ARG A 70 -11.37 -2.54 -10.26
CA ARG A 70 -10.04 -2.92 -9.80
C ARG A 70 -9.03 -2.93 -10.94
N MET A 71 -7.81 -2.53 -10.66
CA MET A 71 -6.66 -2.63 -11.56
C MET A 71 -5.56 -3.44 -10.88
N LEU A 72 -5.10 -4.48 -11.57
CA LEU A 72 -4.09 -5.42 -11.07
C LEU A 72 -2.73 -5.09 -11.67
N GLY A 73 -1.70 -5.15 -10.83
CA GLY A 73 -0.33 -4.90 -11.24
C GLY A 73 -0.01 -3.43 -11.50
N ALA A 74 1.27 -3.16 -11.73
CA ALA A 74 1.74 -1.84 -12.11
C ALA A 74 1.23 -1.47 -13.52
N GLN A 75 0.78 -0.23 -13.70
CA GLN A 75 0.31 0.30 -14.98
C GLN A 75 1.00 1.64 -15.27
N PRO A 76 1.11 2.05 -16.56
CA PRO A 76 1.60 3.38 -16.92
C PRO A 76 0.73 4.47 -16.28
N TYR A 77 1.34 5.58 -15.84
CA TYR A 77 0.62 6.64 -15.13
C TYR A 77 -0.61 7.17 -15.90
N LYS A 78 -0.52 7.26 -17.25
CA LYS A 78 -1.62 7.73 -18.09
C LYS A 78 -2.89 6.86 -17.97
N GLU A 79 -2.73 5.54 -17.81
CA GLU A 79 -3.86 4.64 -17.60
C GLU A 79 -4.46 4.85 -16.21
N ILE A 80 -3.63 5.01 -15.18
CA ILE A 80 -4.08 5.29 -13.81
C ILE A 80 -4.91 6.58 -13.78
N GLU A 81 -4.40 7.67 -14.37
CA GLU A 81 -5.07 8.96 -14.48
C GLU A 81 -6.43 8.85 -15.20
N ARG A 82 -6.47 8.13 -16.33
CA ARG A 82 -7.70 7.90 -17.09
C ARG A 82 -8.78 7.19 -16.24
N TYR A 83 -8.40 6.17 -15.47
CA TYR A 83 -9.32 5.49 -14.57
C TYR A 83 -9.75 6.35 -13.39
N LEU A 84 -8.85 7.12 -12.79
CA LEU A 84 -9.17 8.05 -11.70
C LEU A 84 -10.22 9.08 -12.13
N GLN A 85 -10.03 9.69 -13.31
CA GLN A 85 -10.98 10.63 -13.89
C GLN A 85 -12.34 9.95 -14.12
N THR A 86 -12.35 8.79 -14.79
CA THR A 86 -13.60 8.07 -15.10
C THR A 86 -14.35 7.62 -13.83
N ALA A 87 -13.63 7.16 -12.80
CA ALA A 87 -14.24 6.67 -11.56
C ALA A 87 -14.83 7.79 -10.69
N SER A 88 -14.34 9.03 -10.84
CA SER A 88 -14.84 10.19 -10.10
C SER A 88 -16.15 10.77 -10.66
N VAL A 89 -16.58 10.36 -11.85
CA VAL A 89 -17.68 10.98 -12.62
C VAL A 89 -19.07 10.39 -12.32
N LYS A 90 -19.22 9.55 -11.28
CA LYS A 90 -20.56 9.12 -10.82
C LYS A 90 -21.04 9.92 -9.61
N LYS A 91 -21.86 10.94 -9.88
CA LYS A 91 -22.93 11.40 -8.99
C LYS A 91 -24.26 11.23 -9.70
#